data_AF-A0A2N1WH92-F1
#
_entry.id   AF-A0A2N1WH92-F1
#
_cell.length_a   1.000
_cell.length_b   1.000
_cell.length_c   1.000
_cell.angle_alpha   90.00
_cell.angle_beta   90.00
_cell.angle_gamma   90.00
#
_symmetry.space_group_name_H-M   'P 1'
#
loop_
_entity.id
_entity.type
_entity.pdbx_description
1 polymer ?
#
loop_
_entity_poly.entity_id
_entity_poly.type
_entity_poly.pdbx_seq_one_letter_code
_entity_poly.pdbx_strand_id
1 'polypeptide(L)'
;MAHPKCYVTTCLIERVSEKDLEIIIEHERAHIRNNDTRRKLLFALLASLYPSPLARRVNRLFSVATELQADAEASQSHCSLDIAQTLINVARIQQPDVGNSNPEVPQQSALVTRFVDDDVFCRVRALVAPRQSRPFPWGYCLPLVMLTLFLSTIAIDVLHHLIEAGFSH
;
A
#
# COMPACT_ATOMS: atom_id res chain seq x y z
N MET A 1 -3.02 -4.10 -25.64
CA MET A 1 -2.47 -3.13 -24.67
C MET A 1 -3.58 -2.75 -23.70
N ALA A 2 -3.38 -2.89 -22.38
CA ALA A 2 -4.38 -2.41 -21.42
C ALA A 2 -4.23 -0.88 -21.30
N HIS A 3 -5.28 -0.12 -21.61
CA HIS A 3 -5.31 1.33 -21.43
C HIS A 3 -5.84 1.63 -20.02
N PRO A 4 -4.98 2.01 -19.06
CA PRO A 4 -5.43 2.36 -17.72
C PRO A 4 -6.33 3.60 -17.79
N LYS A 5 -7.49 3.53 -17.15
CA LYS A 5 -8.47 4.62 -17.08
C LYS A 5 -8.57 5.12 -15.65
N CYS A 6 -8.53 6.44 -15.49
CA CYS A 6 -8.82 7.11 -14.23
C CYS A 6 -10.34 7.27 -14.09
N TYR A 7 -10.89 6.87 -12.94
CA TYR A 7 -12.31 7.01 -12.65
C TYR A 7 -12.48 7.89 -11.42
N VAL A 8 -13.19 8.99 -11.58
CA VAL A 8 -13.54 9.92 -10.49
C VAL A 8 -15.05 9.92 -10.34
N THR A 9 -15.54 9.85 -9.10
CA THR A 9 -16.98 9.83 -8.86
C THR A 9 -17.58 11.22 -9.05
N THR A 10 -18.79 11.30 -9.61
CA THR A 10 -19.48 12.60 -9.83
C THR A 10 -19.72 13.34 -8.51
N CYS A 11 -20.06 12.62 -7.44
CA CYS A 11 -20.22 13.17 -6.09
C CYS A 11 -18.94 13.85 -5.58
N LEU A 12 -17.77 13.28 -5.89
CA LEU A 12 -16.49 13.88 -5.51
C LEU A 12 -16.25 15.16 -6.33
N ILE A 13 -16.49 15.13 -7.64
CA ILE A 13 -16.31 16.29 -8.53
C ILE A 13 -17.17 17.48 -8.08
N GLU A 14 -18.40 17.24 -7.66
CA GLU A 14 -19.33 18.28 -7.20
C GLU A 14 -18.94 18.91 -5.85
N ARG A 15 -18.09 18.25 -5.06
CA ARG A 15 -17.77 18.63 -3.67
C ARG A 15 -16.35 19.15 -3.46
N VAL A 16 -15.49 19.09 -4.48
CA VAL A 16 -14.10 19.54 -4.42
C VAL A 16 -13.89 20.80 -5.26
N SER A 17 -12.90 21.62 -4.90
CA SER A 17 -12.51 22.76 -5.72
C SER A 17 -11.82 22.32 -7.01
N GLU A 18 -11.75 23.20 -8.02
CA GLU A 18 -11.02 22.91 -9.28
C GLU A 18 -9.54 22.57 -9.02
N LYS A 19 -8.93 23.28 -8.06
CA LYS A 19 -7.55 23.03 -7.62
C LYS A 19 -7.40 21.66 -6.94
N ASP A 20 -8.34 21.29 -6.08
CA ASP A 20 -8.34 19.96 -5.43
C ASP A 20 -8.53 18.85 -6.47
N LEU A 21 -9.39 19.07 -7.47
CA LEU A 21 -9.63 18.12 -8.55
C LEU A 21 -8.36 17.90 -9.39
N GLU A 22 -7.61 18.96 -9.69
CA GLU A 22 -6.33 18.85 -10.40
C GLU A 22 -5.32 18.01 -9.60
N ILE A 23 -5.20 18.27 -8.30
CA ILE A 23 -4.33 17.48 -7.40
C ILE A 23 -4.74 16.01 -7.39
N ILE A 24 -6.04 15.71 -7.32
CA ILE A 24 -6.56 14.33 -7.36
C ILE A 24 -6.22 13.67 -8.70
N ILE A 25 -6.39 14.37 -9.82
CA ILE A 25 -6.09 13.82 -11.14
C ILE A 25 -4.58 13.54 -11.30
N GLU A 26 -3.72 14.43 -10.83
CA GLU A 26 -2.27 14.20 -10.87
C GLU A 26 -1.85 13.03 -9.97
N HIS A 27 -2.47 12.88 -8.80
CA HIS A 27 -2.29 11.71 -7.93
C HIS A 27 -2.67 10.40 -8.64
N GLU A 28 -3.85 10.35 -9.28
CA GLU A 28 -4.30 9.17 -10.03
C GLU A 28 -3.41 8.90 -11.26
N ARG A 29 -2.90 9.93 -11.92
CA ARG A 29 -1.92 9.79 -13.01
C ARG A 29 -0.61 9.18 -12.53
N ALA A 30 -0.16 9.50 -11.32
CA ALA A 30 1.02 8.88 -10.72
C ALA A 30 0.83 7.36 -10.56
N HIS A 31 -0.34 6.91 -10.10
CA HIS A 31 -0.67 5.48 -10.02
C HIS A 31 -0.62 4.78 -11.39
N ILE A 32 -1.13 5.44 -12.43
CA ILE A 32 -1.09 4.95 -13.80
C ILE A 32 0.34 4.84 -14.31
N ARG A 33 1.16 5.89 -14.13
CA ARG A 33 2.57 5.93 -14.53
C ARG A 33 3.38 4.82 -13.86
N ASN A 34 3.10 4.54 -12.58
CA ASN A 34 3.78 3.51 -11.81
C ASN A 34 3.25 2.09 -12.01
N ASN A 35 2.16 1.90 -12.76
CA ASN A 35 1.50 0.60 -12.95
C ASN A 35 1.13 -0.07 -11.63
N ASP A 36 0.66 0.71 -10.66
CA ASP A 36 0.48 0.25 -9.29
C ASP A 36 -0.51 -0.91 -9.17
N THR A 37 -1.56 -0.96 -10.00
CA THR A 37 -2.50 -2.09 -10.05
C THR A 37 -1.80 -3.41 -10.36
N ARG A 38 -0.86 -3.43 -11.31
CA ARG A 38 -0.11 -4.64 -11.67
C ARG A 38 0.86 -5.04 -10.57
N ARG A 39 1.54 -4.04 -9.99
CA ARG A 39 2.48 -4.27 -8.87
C ARG A 39 1.74 -4.80 -7.65
N LYS A 40 0.57 -4.25 -7.33
CA LYS A 40 -0.30 -4.69 -6.23
C LYS A 40 -0.80 -6.11 -6.46
N LEU A 41 -1.19 -6.48 -7.68
CA LEU A 41 -1.58 -7.85 -8.01
C LEU A 41 -0.42 -8.83 -7.85
N LEU A 42 0.76 -8.50 -8.40
CA LEU A 42 1.95 -9.32 -8.26
C LEU A 42 2.36 -9.47 -6.79
N PHE A 43 2.34 -8.37 -6.03
CA PHE A 43 2.67 -8.36 -4.62
C PHE A 43 1.67 -9.18 -3.80
N ALA A 44 0.36 -9.07 -4.07
CA ALA A 44 -0.66 -9.88 -3.42
C ALA A 44 -0.51 -11.37 -3.72
N LEU A 45 -0.13 -11.71 -4.96
CA LEU A 45 0.18 -13.08 -5.36
C LEU A 45 1.41 -13.62 -4.63
N LEU A 46 2.46 -12.83 -4.47
CA LEU A 46 3.64 -13.22 -3.68
C LEU A 46 3.33 -13.31 -2.18
N ALA A 47 2.49 -12.41 -1.67
CA ALA A 47 2.07 -12.38 -0.28
C ALA A 47 1.16 -13.55 0.10
N SER A 48 0.46 -14.17 -0.86
CA SER A 48 -0.41 -15.32 -0.61
C SER A 48 0.36 -16.60 -0.23
N LEU A 49 1.67 -16.64 -0.46
CA LEU A 49 2.56 -17.70 0.00
C LEU A 49 2.79 -17.66 1.53
N TYR A 50 2.41 -16.56 2.19
CA TYR A 50 2.56 -16.37 3.63
C TYR A 50 1.23 -16.57 4.37
N PRO A 51 1.26 -16.90 5.67
CA PRO A 51 0.04 -17.00 6.48
C PRO A 51 -0.81 -15.73 6.41
N SER A 52 -2.14 -15.89 6.42
CA SER A 52 -3.11 -14.81 6.25
C SER A 52 -2.88 -13.55 7.11
N PRO A 53 -2.46 -13.60 8.39
CA PRO A 53 -2.17 -12.38 9.14
C PRO A 53 -0.96 -11.61 8.57
N LEU A 54 0.10 -12.32 8.17
CA LEU A 54 1.29 -11.72 7.58
C LEU A 54 0.98 -11.17 6.19
N ALA A 55 0.30 -11.97 5.35
CA ALA A 55 -0.14 -11.56 4.01
C ALA A 55 -0.95 -10.26 4.05
N ARG A 56 -1.92 -10.15 4.96
CA ARG A 56 -2.70 -8.91 5.15
C ARG A 56 -1.84 -7.73 5.58
N ARG A 57 -0.90 -7.94 6.51
CA ARG A 57 -0.01 -6.89 7.00
C ARG A 57 0.91 -6.36 5.90
N VAL A 58 1.56 -7.25 5.13
CA VAL A 58 2.47 -6.83 4.06
C VAL A 58 1.73 -6.16 2.91
N ASN A 59 0.54 -6.65 2.54
CA ASN A 59 -0.30 -5.99 1.53
C ASN A 59 -0.74 -4.58 1.98
N ARG A 60 -1.05 -4.41 3.27
CA ARG A 60 -1.36 -3.09 3.83
C ARG A 60 -0.15 -2.16 3.71
N LEU A 61 1.03 -2.60 4.16
CA LEU A 61 2.25 -1.80 4.09
C LEU A 61 2.59 -1.41 2.64
N PHE A 62 2.41 -2.35 1.70
CA PHE A 62 2.58 -2.10 0.29
C PHE A 62 1.60 -1.01 -0.19
N SER A 63 0.31 -1.12 0.14
CA SER A 63 -0.70 -0.11 -0.23
C SER A 63 -0.33 1.28 0.29
N VAL A 64 0.05 1.41 1.57
CA VAL A 64 0.46 2.71 2.15
C VAL A 64 1.69 3.26 1.45
N ALA A 65 2.68 2.42 1.14
CA ALA A 65 3.88 2.84 0.44
C ALA A 65 3.58 3.35 -0.98
N THR A 66 2.63 2.72 -1.66
CA THR A 66 2.17 3.15 -2.99
C THR A 66 1.46 4.51 -2.94
N GLU A 67 0.59 4.73 -1.96
CA GLU A 67 -0.06 6.04 -1.76
C GLU A 67 0.97 7.14 -1.46
N LEU A 68 1.93 6.87 -0.58
CA LEU A 68 3.01 7.81 -0.26
C LEU A 68 3.87 8.15 -1.47
N GLN A 69 4.11 7.18 -2.36
CA GLN A 69 4.84 7.42 -3.60
C GLN A 69 4.03 8.32 -4.55
N ALA A 70 2.74 8.07 -4.70
CA ALA A 70 1.86 8.91 -5.53
C ALA A 70 1.77 10.34 -4.97
N ASP A 71 1.63 10.51 -3.65
CA ASP A 71 1.66 11.82 -2.97
C ASP A 71 2.97 12.57 -3.23
N ALA A 72 4.10 11.85 -3.16
CA ALA A 72 5.42 12.42 -3.42
C ALA A 72 5.59 12.84 -4.89
N GLU A 73 5.01 12.10 -5.83
CA GLU A 73 5.01 12.48 -7.25
C GLU A 73 4.11 13.69 -7.52
N ALA A 74 2.93 13.76 -6.90
CA ALA A 74 2.06 14.94 -6.98
C ALA A 74 2.73 16.19 -6.37
N SER A 75 3.58 16.02 -5.35
CA SER A 75 4.35 17.11 -4.74
C SER A 75 5.40 17.76 -5.66
N GLN A 76 5.65 17.18 -6.84
CA GLN A 76 6.49 17.80 -7.87
C GLN A 76 5.78 18.95 -8.59
N SER A 77 4.45 18.89 -8.68
CA SER A 77 3.61 19.86 -9.40
C SER A 77 2.79 20.75 -8.46
N HIS A 78 2.54 20.29 -7.23
CA HIS A 78 1.71 20.99 -6.24
C HIS A 78 2.40 21.11 -4.88
N CYS A 79 2.03 22.12 -4.10
CA CYS A 79 2.55 22.30 -2.74
C CYS A 79 2.10 21.14 -1.84
N SER A 80 3.02 20.58 -1.05
CA SER A 80 2.72 19.45 -0.14
C SER A 80 1.61 19.76 0.86
N LEU A 81 1.46 21.03 1.27
CA LEU A 81 0.36 21.46 2.15
C LEU A 81 -0.99 21.47 1.45
N ASP A 82 -1.02 21.86 0.16
CA ASP A 82 -2.25 21.80 -0.63
C ASP A 82 -2.69 20.34 -0.80
N ILE A 83 -1.75 19.43 -1.10
CA ILE A 83 -2.03 17.99 -1.22
C ILE A 83 -2.57 17.43 0.09
N ALA A 84 -1.95 17.77 1.24
CA ALA A 84 -2.43 17.34 2.55
C ALA A 84 -3.84 17.86 2.85
N GLN A 85 -4.14 19.11 2.48
CA GLN A 85 -5.47 19.69 2.64
C GLN A 85 -6.50 18.98 1.74
N THR A 86 -6.17 18.73 0.48
CA THR A 86 -7.02 17.99 -0.46
C THR A 86 -7.32 16.59 0.09
N LEU A 87 -6.32 15.89 0.61
CA LEU A 87 -6.47 14.56 1.20
C LEU A 87 -7.42 14.57 2.42
N ILE A 88 -7.29 15.56 3.31
CA ILE A 88 -8.20 15.72 4.46
C ILE A 88 -9.63 16.02 3.99
N ASN A 89 -9.79 16.87 2.97
CA ASN A 89 -11.10 17.20 2.40
C ASN A 89 -11.77 15.97 1.79
N VAL A 90 -11.03 15.18 1.01
CA VAL A 90 -11.50 13.92 0.42
C VAL A 90 -11.86 12.91 1.50
N ALA A 91 -11.02 12.74 2.52
CA ALA A 91 -11.31 11.83 3.64
C ALA A 91 -12.58 12.24 4.39
N ARG A 92 -12.81 13.54 4.60
CA ARG A 92 -14.03 14.06 5.23
C ARG A 92 -15.28 13.78 4.40
N ILE A 93 -15.20 13.90 3.06
CA ILE A 93 -16.32 13.57 2.16
C ILE A 93 -16.64 12.08 2.20
N GLN A 94 -15.62 11.23 2.37
CA GLN A 94 -15.77 9.77 2.42
C GLN A 94 -16.21 9.24 3.79
N GLN A 95 -16.10 10.04 4.86
CA GLN A 95 -16.60 9.67 6.17
C GLN A 95 -18.14 9.63 6.13
N PRO A 96 -18.76 8.49 6.48
CA PRO A 96 -20.21 8.44 6.63
C PRO A 96 -20.61 9.41 7.75
N ASP A 97 -21.68 10.19 7.54
CA ASP A 97 -22.25 11.11 8.54
C ASP A 97 -22.50 10.36 9.87
N VAL A 98 -21.57 10.47 10.82
CA VAL A 98 -21.71 9.98 12.20
C VAL A 98 -22.61 10.92 13.02
N GLY A 99 -23.26 11.89 12.36
CA GLY A 99 -24.09 12.90 13.00
C GLY A 99 -25.47 12.42 13.47
N ASN A 100 -25.93 11.21 13.09
CA ASN A 100 -27.34 10.84 13.31
C ASN A 100 -27.65 9.35 13.52
N SER A 101 -26.70 8.52 13.98
CA SER A 101 -27.01 7.10 14.24
C SER A 101 -26.76 6.69 15.69
N ASN A 102 -27.83 6.09 16.23
CA ASN A 102 -27.96 5.40 17.52
C ASN A 102 -26.69 4.65 17.97
N PRO A 103 -26.47 4.47 19.28
CA PRO A 103 -25.26 3.87 19.87
C PRO A 103 -25.01 2.38 19.56
N GLU A 104 -25.63 1.82 18.52
CA GLU A 104 -25.52 0.41 18.11
C GLU A 104 -24.73 0.22 16.81
N VAL A 105 -23.73 1.06 16.53
CA VAL A 105 -22.87 0.85 15.34
C VAL A 105 -21.95 -0.35 15.58
N PRO A 106 -21.94 -1.37 14.70
CA PRO A 106 -21.10 -2.55 14.83
C PRO A 106 -19.61 -2.20 14.93
N GLN A 107 -18.89 -2.86 15.82
CA GLN A 107 -17.45 -2.70 16.06
C GLN A 107 -16.58 -2.75 14.77
N GLN A 108 -17.08 -3.38 13.71
CA GLN A 108 -16.43 -3.48 12.41
C GLN A 108 -16.35 -2.12 11.68
N SER A 109 -17.36 -1.27 11.80
CA SER A 109 -17.34 0.08 11.19
C SER A 109 -16.37 1.00 11.92
N ALA A 110 -16.30 0.90 13.26
CA ALA A 110 -15.33 1.67 14.06
C ALA A 110 -13.87 1.31 13.71
N LEU A 111 -13.60 0.03 13.42
CA LEU A 111 -12.29 -0.44 13.00
C LEU A 111 -11.91 0.11 11.61
N VAL A 112 -12.84 0.10 10.65
CA VAL A 112 -12.64 0.65 9.31
C VAL A 112 -12.38 2.16 9.35
N THR A 113 -13.17 2.93 10.11
CA THR A 113 -12.97 4.37 10.28
C THR A 113 -11.59 4.67 10.88
N ARG A 114 -11.19 3.94 11.93
CA ARG A 114 -9.86 4.10 12.53
C ARG A 114 -8.73 3.79 11.55
N PHE A 115 -8.90 2.79 10.67
CA PHE A 115 -7.91 2.46 9.67
C PHE A 115 -7.77 3.50 8.56
N VAL A 116 -8.88 4.08 8.11
CA VAL A 116 -8.87 5.19 7.15
C VAL A 116 -8.14 6.39 7.77
N ASP A 117 -8.42 6.67 9.04
CA ASP A 117 -7.80 7.79 9.76
C ASP A 117 -6.28 7.61 9.96
N ASP A 118 -5.84 6.39 10.31
CA ASP A 118 -4.41 6.05 10.44
C ASP A 118 -3.63 6.23 9.13
N ASP A 119 -4.23 5.88 7.99
CA ASP A 119 -3.59 5.97 6.67
C ASP A 119 -3.47 7.44 6.23
N VAL A 120 -4.57 8.20 6.36
CA VAL A 120 -4.61 9.65 6.11
C VAL A 120 -3.56 10.36 6.96
N PHE A 121 -3.50 10.06 8.27
CA PHE A 121 -2.50 10.64 9.17
C PHE A 121 -1.06 10.33 8.73
N CYS A 122 -0.79 9.09 8.30
CA CYS A 122 0.52 8.70 7.81
C CYS A 122 0.96 9.53 6.60
N ARG A 123 0.04 9.71 5.63
CA ARG A 123 0.26 10.47 4.39
C ARG A 123 0.46 11.96 4.64
N VAL A 124 -0.40 12.59 5.45
CA VAL A 124 -0.23 13.99 5.87
C VAL A 124 1.10 14.21 6.56
N ARG A 125 1.47 13.32 7.49
CA ARG A 125 2.76 13.44 8.19
C ARG A 125 3.95 13.34 7.24
N ALA A 126 3.88 12.46 6.24
CA ALA A 126 4.94 12.33 5.24
C ALA A 126 5.05 13.56 4.33
N LEU A 127 3.94 14.24 4.03
CA LEU A 127 3.90 15.49 3.27
C LEU A 127 4.45 16.69 4.06
N VAL A 128 4.18 16.77 5.36
CA VAL A 128 4.65 17.88 6.23
C VAL A 128 6.14 17.72 6.59
N ALA A 129 6.57 16.48 6.83
CA ALA A 129 7.94 16.17 7.20
C ALA A 129 8.49 15.05 6.29
N PRO A 130 8.92 15.39 5.06
CA PRO A 130 9.41 14.39 4.11
C PRO A 130 10.63 13.69 4.69
N ARG A 131 10.43 12.42 5.04
CA ARG A 131 11.50 11.58 5.55
C ARG A 131 12.34 11.14 4.37
N GLN A 132 13.62 11.50 4.35
CA GLN A 132 14.54 10.97 3.35
C GLN A 132 14.49 9.44 3.38
N SER A 133 14.06 8.85 2.26
CA SER A 133 14.09 7.41 2.08
C SER A 133 15.55 6.98 2.14
N ARG A 134 15.87 6.11 3.10
CA ARG A 134 17.19 5.48 3.11
C ARG A 134 17.24 4.50 1.94
N PRO A 135 18.34 4.46 1.17
CA PRO A 135 18.48 3.47 0.13
C PRO A 135 18.35 2.08 0.74
N PHE A 136 17.63 1.19 0.05
CA PHE A 136 17.47 -0.19 0.50
C PHE A 136 18.86 -0.83 0.61
N PRO A 137 19.20 -1.47 1.74
CA PRO A 137 20.55 -1.94 2.02
C PRO A 137 20.84 -3.25 1.28
N TRP A 138 20.93 -3.16 -0.06
CA TRP A 138 21.09 -4.29 -0.97
C TRP A 138 22.29 -5.18 -0.60
N GLY A 139 23.36 -4.57 -0.06
CA GLY A 139 24.57 -5.27 0.37
C GLY A 139 24.35 -6.32 1.48
N TYR A 140 23.32 -6.18 2.32
CA TYR A 140 22.99 -7.19 3.35
C TYR A 140 21.86 -8.13 2.93
N CYS A 141 20.90 -7.64 2.13
CA CYS A 141 19.77 -8.45 1.71
C CYS A 141 20.14 -9.54 0.70
N LEU A 142 21.00 -9.22 -0.27
CA LEU A 142 21.40 -10.17 -1.31
C LEU A 142 22.17 -11.39 -0.76
N PRO A 143 23.19 -11.25 0.11
CA PRO A 143 23.84 -12.42 0.69
C PRO A 143 22.90 -13.22 1.61
N LEU A 144 21.97 -12.57 2.31
CA LEU A 144 20.98 -13.27 3.13
C LEU A 144 20.05 -14.14 2.26
N VAL A 145 19.55 -13.60 1.15
CA VAL A 145 18.73 -14.37 0.20
C VAL A 145 19.52 -15.55 -0.38
N MET A 146 20.75 -15.31 -0.84
CA MET A 146 21.63 -16.38 -1.34
C MET A 146 21.89 -17.47 -0.29
N LEU A 147 22.14 -17.07 0.97
CA LEU A 147 22.33 -17.99 2.07
C LEU A 147 21.09 -18.85 2.32
N THR A 148 19.89 -18.25 2.32
CA THR A 148 18.64 -19.01 2.51
C THR A 148 18.38 -20.00 1.38
N LEU A 149 18.66 -19.62 0.13
CA LEU A 149 18.58 -20.51 -1.03
C LEU A 149 19.58 -21.68 -0.88
N PHE A 150 20.82 -21.38 -0.53
CA PHE A 150 21.86 -22.40 -0.35
C PHE A 150 21.53 -23.39 0.79
N LEU A 151 21.04 -22.88 1.93
CA LEU A 151 20.59 -23.74 3.03
C LEU A 151 19.39 -24.60 2.61
N SER A 152 18.47 -24.05 1.81
CA SER A 152 17.32 -24.82 1.31
C SER A 152 17.74 -25.96 0.39
N THR A 153 18.74 -25.75 -0.48
CA THR A 153 19.24 -26.81 -1.37
C THR A 153 19.94 -27.91 -0.59
N ILE A 154 20.75 -27.57 0.42
CA ILE A 154 21.41 -28.56 1.29
C ILE A 154 20.36 -29.35 2.07
N ALA A 155 19.33 -28.68 2.60
CA ALA A 155 18.27 -29.35 3.35
C ALA A 155 17.51 -30.39 2.48
N ILE A 156 17.25 -30.07 1.21
CA ILE A 156 16.61 -31.00 0.27
C ILE A 156 17.51 -32.21 -0.01
N ASP A 157 18.81 -31.99 -0.22
CA ASP A 157 19.79 -33.04 -0.51
C ASP A 157 19.96 -34.03 0.67
N VAL A 158 20.09 -33.49 1.89
CA VAL A 158 20.15 -34.30 3.12
C VAL A 158 18.85 -35.08 3.32
N LEU A 159 17.69 -34.48 3.06
CA LEU A 159 16.41 -35.16 3.16
C LEU A 159 16.30 -36.30 2.14
N HIS A 160 16.79 -36.09 0.91
CA HIS A 160 16.81 -37.11 -0.13
C HIS A 160 17.65 -38.33 0.28
N HIS A 161 18.87 -38.10 0.77
CA HIS A 161 19.73 -39.18 1.24
C HIS A 161 19.22 -39.88 2.50
N LEU A 162 18.56 -39.15 3.42
CA LEU A 162 17.91 -39.75 4.60
C LEU A 162 16.78 -40.69 4.20
N ILE A 163 15.97 -40.30 3.21
CA ILE A 163 14.91 -41.13 2.65
C ILE A 163 15.52 -42.37 2.00
N GLU A 164 16.52 -42.21 1.13
CA GLU A 164 17.20 -43.33 0.46
C GLU A 164 17.81 -44.33 1.46
N ALA A 165 18.50 -43.83 2.48
CA ALA A 165 19.06 -44.66 3.54
C ALA A 165 17.97 -45.41 4.35
N GLY A 166 16.84 -44.76 4.62
CA GLY A 166 15.71 -45.35 5.36
C GLY A 166 14.93 -46.41 4.57
N PHE A 167 14.88 -46.32 3.24
CA PHE A 167 14.25 -47.32 2.36
C PHE A 167 15.20 -48.44 1.89
N SER A 168 16.50 -48.30 2.14
CA SER A 168 17.52 -49.32 1.84
C SER A 168 17.66 -50.42 2.91
N HIS A 169 16.74 -50.45 3.89
CA HIS A 169 16.72 -51.38 5.02
C HIS A 169 15.42 -52.20 5.05
#